data_AF-A0A2X3H7R5-F1
#
_entry.id   AF-A0A2X3H7R5-F1
#
_cell.length_a   1.000
_cell.length_b   1.000
_cell.length_c   1.000
_cell.angle_alpha   90.00
_cell.angle_beta   90.00
_cell.angle_gamma   90.00
#
_symmetry.space_group_name_H-M   'P 1'
#
loop_
_entity.id
_entity.type
_entity.pdbx_description
1 polymer ?
#
loop_
_entity_poly.entity_id
_entity_poly.type
_entity_poly.pdbx_seq_one_letter_code
_entity_poly.pdbx_strand_id
1 'polypeptide(L)'
;MGLKIFKENALIELNEFVKTEAFGSIELSKDSNWVLNYFSDDTDYDYLFESNININMQSSLTPLVEKDFENAILLYENLQLTNIQAVDERLWSYLALVEFWDYTYERWIKGKENQQVILERGILKAFEKSDRSFMRNSISRLWWGVHATICNERKDKYELTRLLFSYQDLYQQILERSYSKNSDIIKAILTYICDMKEREKFSRRNYRVLLKEITRLSGVIVIDTLSQKDLFTLLRQSEEINKIFV
;
A
#
# COMPACT_ATOMS: atom_id res chain seq x y z
N MET A 1 -23.64 10.37 7.00
CA MET A 1 -23.65 9.01 7.53
C MET A 1 -22.24 8.49 7.38
N GLY A 2 -21.68 7.88 8.41
CA GLY A 2 -20.29 7.44 8.41
C GLY A 2 -20.07 6.22 7.52
N LEU A 3 -18.84 6.04 7.04
CA LEU A 3 -18.45 4.83 6.33
C LEU A 3 -18.63 3.63 7.26
N LYS A 4 -19.36 2.61 6.80
CA LYS A 4 -19.41 1.32 7.48
C LYS A 4 -18.10 0.58 7.28
N ILE A 5 -17.59 -0.08 8.31
CA ILE A 5 -16.41 -0.95 8.24
C ILE A 5 -16.70 -2.26 8.96
N PHE A 6 -15.87 -3.28 8.76
CA PHE A 6 -16.06 -4.54 9.48
C PHE A 6 -15.92 -4.38 11.00
N LYS A 7 -16.64 -5.20 11.75
CA LYS A 7 -16.28 -5.50 13.14
C LYS A 7 -15.09 -6.46 13.19
N GLU A 8 -14.44 -6.54 14.35
CA GLU A 8 -13.26 -7.39 14.52
C GLU A 8 -13.57 -8.88 14.33
N ASN A 9 -14.69 -9.37 14.88
CA ASN A 9 -15.15 -10.75 14.68
C ASN A 9 -15.38 -11.08 13.20
N ALA A 10 -16.00 -10.17 12.44
CA ALA A 10 -16.23 -10.36 11.02
C ALA A 10 -14.92 -10.49 10.23
N LEU A 11 -13.91 -9.68 10.57
CA LEU A 11 -12.58 -9.76 9.94
C LEU A 11 -11.90 -11.11 10.24
N ILE A 12 -11.99 -11.59 11.47
CA ILE A 12 -11.42 -12.88 11.90
C ILE A 12 -12.11 -14.03 11.15
N GLU A 13 -13.45 -14.01 11.10
CA GLU A 13 -14.25 -15.02 10.44
C GLU A 13 -13.94 -15.12 8.94
N LEU A 14 -13.90 -13.98 8.24
CA LEU A 14 -13.49 -13.93 6.83
C LEU A 14 -12.07 -14.50 6.63
N ASN A 15 -11.15 -14.19 7.53
CA ASN A 15 -9.77 -14.67 7.44
C ASN A 15 -9.70 -16.20 7.51
N GLU A 16 -10.45 -16.81 8.44
CA GLU A 16 -10.51 -18.26 8.58
C GLU A 16 -11.29 -18.91 7.43
N PHE A 17 -12.42 -18.32 7.02
CA PHE A 17 -13.22 -18.84 5.93
C PHE A 17 -12.44 -18.91 4.62
N VAL A 18 -11.67 -17.87 4.27
CA VAL A 18 -10.86 -17.87 3.05
C VAL A 18 -9.82 -18.98 3.03
N LYS A 19 -9.40 -19.53 4.18
CA LYS A 19 -8.45 -20.66 4.24
C LYS A 19 -9.11 -22.03 4.03
N THR A 20 -10.44 -22.10 4.00
CA THR A 20 -11.18 -23.37 3.87
C THR A 20 -11.33 -23.83 2.42
N GLU A 21 -11.50 -25.14 2.21
CA GLU A 21 -11.83 -25.70 0.89
C GLU A 21 -13.19 -25.20 0.36
N ALA A 22 -14.11 -24.86 1.26
CA ALA A 22 -15.41 -24.29 0.90
C ALA A 22 -15.24 -22.97 0.14
N PHE A 23 -14.37 -22.07 0.61
CA PHE A 23 -14.05 -20.85 -0.12
C PHE A 23 -13.38 -21.16 -1.47
N GLY A 24 -12.49 -22.16 -1.52
CA GLY A 24 -11.84 -22.58 -2.76
C GLY A 24 -12.81 -23.05 -3.85
N SER A 25 -14.05 -23.36 -3.50
CA SER A 25 -15.12 -23.76 -4.42
C SER A 25 -15.99 -22.58 -4.90
N ILE A 26 -15.78 -21.37 -4.37
CA ILE A 26 -16.53 -20.16 -4.77
C ILE A 26 -15.98 -19.63 -6.09
N GLU A 27 -16.88 -19.39 -7.04
CA GLU A 27 -16.55 -18.66 -8.27
C GLU A 27 -16.50 -17.15 -7.98
N LEU A 28 -15.30 -16.57 -8.04
CA LEU A 28 -15.09 -15.15 -7.84
C LEU A 28 -15.30 -14.38 -9.14
N SER A 29 -16.11 -13.32 -9.07
CA SER A 29 -16.31 -12.39 -10.18
C SER A 29 -16.44 -10.95 -9.67
N LYS A 30 -16.26 -9.97 -10.56
CA LYS A 30 -16.52 -8.56 -10.23
C LYS A 30 -18.00 -8.33 -9.88
N ASP A 31 -18.91 -9.04 -10.55
CA ASP A 31 -20.36 -8.79 -10.44
C ASP A 31 -20.99 -9.51 -9.23
N SER A 32 -20.21 -10.35 -8.54
CA SER A 32 -20.64 -11.09 -7.34
C SER A 32 -19.71 -10.78 -6.17
N ASN A 33 -20.19 -9.98 -5.22
CA ASN A 33 -19.45 -9.72 -3.99
C ASN A 33 -19.67 -10.87 -3.00
N TRP A 34 -18.74 -11.83 -3.01
CA TRP A 34 -18.78 -13.02 -2.17
C TRP A 34 -18.88 -12.71 -0.66
N VAL A 35 -18.34 -11.58 -0.19
CA VAL A 35 -18.42 -11.21 1.23
C VAL A 35 -19.83 -10.82 1.62
N LEU A 36 -20.50 -10.03 0.78
CA LEU A 36 -21.89 -9.65 1.02
C LEU A 36 -22.81 -10.88 0.99
N ASN A 37 -22.56 -11.82 0.08
CA ASN A 37 -23.29 -13.09 0.02
C ASN A 37 -22.98 -13.99 1.22
N TYR A 38 -21.74 -14.01 1.70
CA TYR A 38 -21.34 -14.80 2.86
C TYR A 38 -22.08 -14.35 4.13
N PHE A 39 -22.23 -13.04 4.32
CA PHE A 39 -22.93 -12.49 5.48
C PHE A 39 -24.43 -12.29 5.28
N SER A 40 -24.98 -12.46 4.07
CA SER A 40 -26.42 -12.30 3.84
C SER A 40 -27.26 -13.41 4.48
N ASP A 41 -26.65 -14.55 4.77
CA ASP A 41 -27.31 -15.71 5.37
C ASP A 41 -27.50 -15.58 6.89
N ASP A 42 -26.91 -14.57 7.52
CA ASP A 42 -26.98 -14.35 8.97
C ASP A 42 -27.67 -13.02 9.30
N THR A 43 -29.00 -13.06 9.46
CA THR A 43 -29.81 -11.87 9.76
C THR A 43 -29.65 -11.37 11.20
N ASP A 44 -29.04 -12.17 12.08
CA ASP A 44 -28.88 -11.86 13.52
C ASP A 44 -27.48 -11.32 13.86
N TYR A 45 -26.49 -11.47 12.97
CA TYR A 45 -25.14 -10.93 13.16
C TYR A 45 -24.92 -9.61 12.41
N ASP A 46 -24.84 -8.52 13.18
CA ASP A 46 -24.34 -7.24 12.67
C ASP A 46 -22.81 -7.31 12.52
N TYR A 47 -22.32 -7.53 11.30
CA TYR A 47 -20.90 -7.63 10.95
C TYR A 47 -20.24 -6.27 10.63
N LEU A 48 -21.03 -5.19 10.62
CA LEU A 48 -20.58 -3.84 10.29
C LEU A 48 -20.66 -2.89 11.48
N PHE A 49 -19.76 -1.93 11.52
CA PHE A 49 -19.76 -0.85 12.48
C PHE A 49 -19.76 0.48 11.71
N GLU A 50 -20.66 1.41 12.07
CA GLU A 50 -20.65 2.76 11.51
C GLU A 50 -19.50 3.57 12.12
N SER A 51 -18.49 3.87 11.32
CA SER A 51 -17.33 4.64 11.75
C SER A 51 -17.57 6.14 11.63
N ASN A 52 -16.70 6.95 12.25
CA ASN A 52 -16.70 8.41 12.03
C ASN A 52 -15.87 8.83 10.79
N ILE A 53 -15.52 7.89 9.92
CA ILE A 53 -14.76 8.15 8.69
C ILE A 53 -15.74 8.54 7.60
N ASN A 54 -15.42 9.60 6.86
CA ASN A 54 -16.18 9.99 5.67
C ASN A 54 -15.34 9.70 4.44
N ILE A 55 -15.98 9.13 3.41
CA ILE A 55 -15.41 8.98 2.08
C ILE A 55 -16.29 9.75 1.10
N ASN A 56 -15.69 10.67 0.33
CA ASN A 56 -16.42 11.51 -0.62
C ASN A 56 -15.92 11.25 -2.06
N MET A 57 -16.01 10.01 -2.49
CA MET A 57 -15.58 9.61 -3.84
C MET A 57 -16.71 9.80 -4.84
N GLN A 58 -16.50 10.66 -5.84
CA GLN A 58 -17.42 10.81 -6.98
C GLN A 58 -17.02 9.95 -8.20
N SER A 59 -15.81 9.39 -8.18
CA SER A 59 -15.24 8.62 -9.28
C SER A 59 -14.72 7.28 -8.76
N SER A 60 -14.91 6.22 -9.54
CA SER A 60 -14.40 4.89 -9.22
C SER A 60 -12.91 4.76 -9.51
N LEU A 61 -12.23 3.85 -8.79
CA LEU A 61 -10.84 3.51 -9.05
C LEU A 61 -10.72 2.76 -10.38
N THR A 62 -9.71 3.10 -11.19
CA THR A 62 -9.48 2.45 -12.49
C THR A 62 -8.51 1.27 -12.34
N PRO A 63 -8.86 0.03 -12.73
CA PRO A 63 -8.06 -1.18 -12.46
C PRO A 63 -6.86 -1.36 -13.42
N LEU A 64 -6.11 -0.29 -13.71
CA LEU A 64 -4.95 -0.28 -14.60
C LEU A 64 -3.66 0.13 -13.87
N VAL A 65 -2.50 -0.38 -14.32
CA VAL A 65 -1.21 -0.12 -13.63
C VAL A 65 -0.80 1.33 -13.75
N GLU A 66 -0.95 1.87 -14.94
CA GLU A 66 -0.71 3.25 -15.28
C GLU A 66 -1.64 4.23 -14.55
N LYS A 67 -2.71 3.75 -13.90
CA LYS A 67 -3.64 4.56 -13.11
C LYS A 67 -3.44 4.47 -11.60
N ASP A 68 -2.46 3.69 -11.13
CA ASP A 68 -2.20 3.55 -9.69
C ASP A 68 -1.88 4.90 -9.03
N PHE A 69 -1.16 5.79 -9.72
CA PHE A 69 -0.86 7.13 -9.19
C PHE A 69 -2.13 7.97 -9.04
N GLU A 70 -2.95 8.09 -10.09
CA GLU A 70 -4.19 8.87 -10.05
C GLU A 70 -5.19 8.32 -9.04
N ASN A 71 -5.33 6.99 -8.99
CA ASN A 71 -6.15 6.31 -7.98
C ASN A 71 -5.66 6.62 -6.56
N ALA A 72 -4.34 6.64 -6.34
CA ALA A 72 -3.77 6.95 -5.04
C ALA A 72 -4.07 8.38 -4.60
N ILE A 73 -3.91 9.36 -5.49
CA ILE A 73 -4.27 10.75 -5.19
C ILE A 73 -5.77 10.89 -4.96
N LEU A 74 -6.59 10.30 -5.83
CA LEU A 74 -8.05 10.34 -5.72
C LEU A 74 -8.52 9.77 -4.38
N LEU A 75 -8.01 8.60 -3.98
CA LEU A 75 -8.33 7.98 -2.70
C LEU A 75 -7.86 8.85 -1.54
N TYR A 76 -6.59 9.29 -1.55
CA TYR A 76 -6.01 10.04 -0.43
C TYR A 76 -6.72 11.37 -0.19
N GLU A 77 -7.06 12.11 -1.26
CA GLU A 77 -7.76 13.39 -1.15
C GLU A 77 -9.21 13.22 -0.65
N ASN A 78 -9.88 12.10 -0.99
CA ASN A 78 -11.28 11.85 -0.62
C ASN A 78 -11.47 10.97 0.62
N LEU A 79 -10.39 10.42 1.17
CA LEU A 79 -10.35 9.60 2.38
C LEU A 79 -9.30 10.17 3.34
N GLN A 80 -9.65 11.27 4.01
CA GLN A 80 -8.77 11.95 4.97
C GLN A 80 -8.77 11.18 6.30
N LEU A 81 -7.71 10.44 6.56
CA LEU A 81 -7.55 9.64 7.77
C LEU A 81 -6.46 10.21 8.67
N THR A 82 -6.68 10.11 9.98
CA THR A 82 -5.59 10.17 10.96
C THR A 82 -4.79 8.88 10.93
N ASN A 83 -3.54 8.92 11.42
CA ASN A 83 -2.71 7.71 11.51
C ASN A 83 -3.38 6.60 12.34
N ILE A 84 -4.15 6.97 13.38
CA ILE A 84 -4.87 6.02 14.23
C ILE A 84 -5.98 5.31 13.43
N GLN A 85 -6.69 6.03 12.56
CA GLN A 85 -7.69 5.42 11.68
C GLN A 85 -7.03 4.60 10.57
N ALA A 86 -5.91 5.07 10.02
CA ALA A 86 -5.23 4.41 8.92
C ALA A 86 -4.53 3.10 9.31
N VAL A 87 -4.31 2.83 10.60
CA VAL A 87 -3.82 1.51 11.07
C VAL A 87 -4.96 0.53 11.37
N ASP A 88 -6.22 0.93 11.21
CA ASP A 88 -7.36 0.02 11.39
C ASP A 88 -7.48 -0.92 10.21
N GLU A 89 -7.20 -2.20 10.44
CA GLU A 89 -7.23 -3.24 9.41
C GLU A 89 -8.64 -3.50 8.87
N ARG A 90 -9.65 -3.31 9.72
CA ARG A 90 -11.07 -3.53 9.38
C ARG A 90 -11.52 -2.57 8.30
N LEU A 91 -11.00 -1.33 8.34
CA LEU A 91 -11.25 -0.32 7.31
C LEU A 91 -10.76 -0.79 5.95
N TRP A 92 -9.48 -1.17 5.85
CA TRP A 92 -8.89 -1.51 4.56
C TRP A 92 -9.43 -2.81 3.99
N SER A 93 -9.77 -3.77 4.83
CA SER A 93 -10.43 -4.99 4.38
C SER A 93 -11.84 -4.74 3.90
N TYR A 94 -12.61 -3.90 4.59
CA TYR A 94 -13.92 -3.48 4.11
C TYR A 94 -13.80 -2.76 2.77
N LEU A 95 -12.87 -1.81 2.66
CA LEU A 95 -12.66 -1.06 1.42
C LEU A 95 -12.25 -1.97 0.27
N ALA A 96 -11.39 -2.97 0.50
CA ALA A 96 -10.92 -3.87 -0.55
C ALA A 96 -11.97 -4.91 -0.98
N LEU A 97 -12.72 -5.45 -0.02
CA LEU A 97 -13.65 -6.56 -0.26
C LEU A 97 -15.09 -6.14 -0.51
N VAL A 98 -15.47 -4.92 -0.12
CA VAL A 98 -16.85 -4.42 -0.24
C VAL A 98 -16.88 -3.18 -1.11
N GLU A 99 -16.35 -2.05 -0.61
CA GLU A 99 -16.50 -0.74 -1.27
C GLU A 99 -15.84 -0.68 -2.66
N PHE A 100 -14.64 -1.25 -2.79
CA PHE A 100 -13.84 -1.24 -4.01
C PHE A 100 -13.52 -2.67 -4.48
N TRP A 101 -14.49 -3.58 -4.34
CA TRP A 101 -14.34 -4.97 -4.79
C TRP A 101 -14.01 -5.05 -6.28
N ASP A 102 -14.73 -4.33 -7.13
CA ASP A 102 -14.50 -4.32 -8.59
C ASP A 102 -13.05 -3.99 -8.94
N TYR A 103 -12.49 -2.95 -8.32
CA TYR A 103 -11.10 -2.56 -8.50
C TYR A 103 -10.16 -3.66 -8.00
N THR A 104 -10.40 -4.18 -6.79
CA THR A 104 -9.57 -5.21 -6.17
C THR A 104 -9.55 -6.49 -7.01
N TYR A 105 -10.71 -6.93 -7.48
CA TYR A 105 -10.87 -8.11 -8.31
C TYR A 105 -10.17 -7.94 -9.66
N GLU A 106 -10.57 -6.94 -10.44
CA GLU A 106 -10.06 -6.74 -11.81
C GLU A 106 -8.55 -6.49 -11.84
N ARG A 107 -8.01 -5.77 -10.85
CA ARG A 107 -6.59 -5.42 -10.84
C ARG A 107 -5.69 -6.51 -10.26
N TRP A 108 -6.13 -7.20 -9.21
CA TRP A 108 -5.24 -8.03 -8.39
C TRP A 108 -5.57 -9.52 -8.39
N ILE A 109 -6.86 -9.88 -8.48
CA ILE A 109 -7.33 -11.25 -8.26
C ILE A 109 -7.55 -11.98 -9.58
N LYS A 110 -8.08 -11.28 -10.59
CA LYS A 110 -8.41 -11.86 -11.89
C LYS A 110 -7.21 -12.56 -12.54
N GLY A 111 -7.39 -13.82 -12.92
CA GLY A 111 -6.35 -14.72 -13.44
C GLY A 111 -5.40 -15.29 -12.38
N LYS A 112 -5.65 -15.04 -11.10
CA LYS A 112 -4.90 -15.54 -9.94
C LYS A 112 -5.85 -15.84 -8.77
N GLU A 113 -7.03 -16.37 -9.07
CA GLU A 113 -8.11 -16.66 -8.14
C GLU A 113 -7.70 -17.79 -7.17
N ASN A 114 -6.95 -17.43 -6.14
CA ASN A 114 -6.60 -18.35 -5.06
C ASN A 114 -6.65 -17.63 -3.71
N GLN A 115 -6.79 -18.44 -2.68
CA GLN A 115 -6.95 -18.00 -1.29
C GLN A 115 -5.82 -17.07 -0.84
N GLN A 116 -4.58 -17.35 -1.23
CA GLN A 116 -3.43 -16.55 -0.83
C GLN A 116 -3.46 -15.13 -1.40
N VAL A 117 -3.95 -14.96 -2.63
CA VAL A 117 -4.11 -13.63 -3.24
C VAL A 117 -5.22 -12.85 -2.55
N ILE A 118 -6.33 -13.50 -2.17
CA ILE A 118 -7.41 -12.87 -1.40
C ILE A 118 -6.92 -12.44 -0.01
N LEU A 119 -6.17 -13.32 0.67
CA LEU A 119 -5.56 -13.02 1.96
C LEU A 119 -4.52 -11.90 1.88
N GLU A 120 -3.82 -11.73 0.76
CA GLU A 120 -2.82 -10.67 0.61
C GLU A 120 -3.43 -9.34 0.16
N ARG A 121 -4.44 -9.37 -0.70
CA ARG A 121 -4.99 -8.19 -1.38
C ARG A 121 -6.26 -7.66 -0.74
N GLY A 122 -7.06 -8.53 -0.13
CA GLY A 122 -8.34 -8.18 0.49
C GLY A 122 -8.30 -8.16 2.01
N ILE A 123 -7.68 -9.15 2.66
CA ILE A 123 -7.79 -9.34 4.11
C ILE A 123 -6.51 -8.90 4.82
N LEU A 124 -6.57 -7.84 5.63
CA LEU A 124 -5.53 -7.53 6.60
C LEU A 124 -5.74 -8.40 7.85
N LYS A 125 -4.65 -8.92 8.41
CA LYS A 125 -4.67 -9.93 9.46
C LYS A 125 -4.59 -9.29 10.83
N ALA A 126 -5.70 -9.34 11.59
CA ALA A 126 -5.80 -8.82 12.96
C ALA A 126 -4.66 -9.25 13.91
N PHE A 127 -4.00 -10.38 13.62
CA PHE A 127 -3.02 -11.01 14.49
C PHE A 127 -1.59 -11.08 13.94
N GLU A 128 -1.35 -10.75 12.66
CA GLU A 128 0.01 -10.67 12.12
C GLU A 128 0.46 -9.22 12.09
N LYS A 129 1.22 -8.82 13.11
CA LYS A 129 1.82 -7.47 13.25
C LYS A 129 2.89 -7.20 12.19
N SER A 130 2.48 -7.06 10.95
CA SER A 130 3.35 -6.78 9.83
C SER A 130 2.78 -5.63 9.02
N ASP A 131 3.37 -4.44 9.17
CA ASP A 131 3.04 -3.24 8.38
C ASP A 131 3.12 -3.49 6.87
N ARG A 132 3.85 -4.53 6.45
CA ARG A 132 3.92 -4.97 5.05
C ARG A 132 2.55 -5.36 4.49
N SER A 133 1.63 -5.85 5.31
CA SER A 133 0.27 -6.22 4.88
C SER A 133 -0.46 -4.99 4.32
N PHE A 134 -0.36 -3.83 4.98
CA PHE A 134 -0.92 -2.56 4.50
C PHE A 134 -0.31 -2.09 3.17
N MET A 135 0.94 -2.47 2.88
CA MET A 135 1.59 -2.12 1.60
C MET A 135 1.18 -3.06 0.46
N ARG A 136 0.54 -4.19 0.80
CA ARG A 136 0.13 -5.24 -0.15
C ARG A 136 -1.36 -5.28 -0.40
N ASN A 137 -2.19 -4.94 0.59
CA ASN A 137 -3.64 -4.80 0.39
C ASN A 137 -3.94 -3.80 -0.74
N SER A 138 -4.94 -4.13 -1.56
CA SER A 138 -5.21 -3.47 -2.84
C SER A 138 -5.52 -1.98 -2.71
N ILE A 139 -6.17 -1.57 -1.61
CA ILE A 139 -6.62 -0.21 -1.36
C ILE A 139 -5.68 0.53 -0.42
N SER A 140 -5.29 -0.08 0.70
CA SER A 140 -4.44 0.59 1.69
C SER A 140 -3.10 1.03 1.11
N ARG A 141 -2.54 0.25 0.18
CA ARG A 141 -1.29 0.60 -0.51
C ARG A 141 -1.37 1.93 -1.26
N LEU A 142 -2.53 2.25 -1.81
CA LEU A 142 -2.74 3.50 -2.54
C LEU A 142 -2.65 4.66 -1.56
N TRP A 143 -3.39 4.59 -0.46
CA TRP A 143 -3.41 5.64 0.57
C TRP A 143 -2.05 5.81 1.26
N TRP A 144 -1.46 4.71 1.75
CA TRP A 144 -0.16 4.75 2.44
C TRP A 144 0.98 5.19 1.52
N GLY A 145 0.91 4.86 0.23
CA GLY A 145 1.86 5.34 -0.77
C GLY A 145 1.88 6.87 -0.86
N VAL A 146 0.71 7.52 -0.86
CA VAL A 146 0.63 8.99 -0.81
C VAL A 146 1.07 9.50 0.55
N HIS A 147 0.55 8.94 1.64
CA HIS A 147 0.83 9.38 3.00
C HIS A 147 2.33 9.43 3.31
N ALA A 148 3.08 8.40 2.87
CA ALA A 148 4.50 8.31 3.11
C ALA A 148 5.34 9.28 2.27
N THR A 149 4.79 9.82 1.17
CA THR A 149 5.57 10.56 0.15
C THR A 149 5.13 12.00 -0.07
N ILE A 150 3.94 12.38 0.39
CA ILE A 150 3.44 13.75 0.26
C ILE A 150 4.39 14.76 0.92
N CYS A 151 4.73 15.81 0.19
CA CYS A 151 5.74 16.79 0.60
C CYS A 151 5.31 18.21 0.21
N ASN A 152 4.72 18.94 1.15
CA ASN A 152 4.12 20.25 0.87
C ASN A 152 5.15 21.34 0.56
N GLU A 153 6.42 21.10 0.88
CA GLU A 153 7.54 22.00 0.64
C GLU A 153 8.00 21.97 -0.83
N ARG A 154 7.59 20.95 -1.61
CA ARG A 154 7.90 20.82 -3.04
C ARG A 154 6.89 21.59 -3.90
N LYS A 155 7.33 21.98 -5.10
CA LYS A 155 6.47 22.66 -6.10
C LYS A 155 5.27 21.81 -6.51
N ASP A 156 5.49 20.51 -6.75
CA ASP A 156 4.44 19.50 -6.85
C ASP A 156 4.47 18.65 -5.57
N LYS A 157 3.46 18.81 -4.70
CA LYS A 157 3.38 18.06 -3.43
C LYS A 157 3.33 16.54 -3.62
N TYR A 158 2.99 16.07 -4.83
CA TYR A 158 2.89 14.67 -5.22
C TYR A 158 4.03 14.20 -6.14
N GLU A 159 5.11 14.99 -6.29
CA GLU A 159 6.25 14.62 -7.12
C GLU A 159 6.85 13.26 -6.71
N LEU A 160 7.10 13.07 -5.41
CA LEU A 160 7.67 11.82 -4.88
C LEU A 160 6.67 10.67 -4.95
N THR A 161 5.39 10.95 -4.76
CA THR A 161 4.30 9.97 -4.94
C THR A 161 4.28 9.46 -6.38
N ARG A 162 4.38 10.35 -7.36
CA ARG A 162 4.42 10.01 -8.79
C ARG A 162 5.62 9.14 -9.12
N LEU A 163 6.78 9.46 -8.55
CA LEU A 163 7.97 8.62 -8.69
C LEU A 163 7.75 7.24 -8.08
N LEU A 164 7.24 7.15 -6.85
CA LEU A 164 6.99 5.88 -6.16
C LEU A 164 6.09 4.94 -6.99
N PHE A 165 5.01 5.47 -7.57
CA PHE A 165 4.06 4.69 -8.38
C PHE A 165 4.49 4.46 -9.82
N SER A 166 5.62 5.02 -10.27
CA SER A 166 6.11 4.83 -11.65
C SER A 166 6.47 3.37 -11.98
N TYR A 167 6.85 2.58 -10.98
CA TYR A 167 7.09 1.14 -11.12
C TYR A 167 6.60 0.40 -9.88
N GLN A 168 5.84 -0.69 -10.07
CA GLN A 168 5.43 -1.56 -8.96
C GLN A 168 6.62 -2.12 -8.17
N ASP A 169 7.72 -2.42 -8.87
CA ASP A 169 8.96 -2.85 -8.22
C ASP A 169 9.56 -1.76 -7.32
N LEU A 170 9.52 -0.49 -7.74
CA LEU A 170 10.03 0.61 -6.92
C LEU A 170 9.20 0.77 -5.65
N TYR A 171 7.87 0.73 -5.77
CA TYR A 171 6.94 0.73 -4.65
C TYR A 171 7.30 -0.37 -3.63
N GLN A 172 7.40 -1.61 -4.09
CA GLN A 172 7.68 -2.76 -3.21
C GLN A 172 9.05 -2.66 -2.55
N GLN A 173 10.07 -2.25 -3.30
CA GLN A 173 11.45 -2.19 -2.79
C GLN A 173 11.63 -1.13 -1.70
N ILE A 174 10.81 -0.07 -1.69
CA ILE A 174 10.85 1.01 -0.71
C ILE A 174 9.90 0.76 0.46
N LEU A 175 8.63 0.45 0.18
CA LEU A 175 7.60 0.43 1.22
C LEU A 175 7.46 -0.90 1.94
N GLU A 176 7.99 -2.02 1.43
CA GLU A 176 7.93 -3.31 2.15
C GLU A 176 9.14 -3.57 3.07
N ARG A 177 9.86 -2.50 3.43
CA ARG A 177 11.10 -2.51 4.22
C ARG A 177 10.86 -2.08 5.67
N SER A 178 11.81 -2.38 6.55
CA SER A 178 11.71 -2.05 7.98
C SER A 178 11.65 -0.54 8.23
N TYR A 179 12.35 0.27 7.43
CA TYR A 179 12.38 1.73 7.51
C TYR A 179 11.15 2.41 6.89
N SER A 180 10.20 1.64 6.34
CA SER A 180 9.03 2.20 5.62
C SER A 180 8.08 2.99 6.52
N LYS A 181 8.22 2.88 7.84
CA LYS A 181 7.44 3.65 8.81
C LYS A 181 7.90 5.11 8.93
N ASN A 182 9.11 5.40 8.47
CA ASN A 182 9.70 6.72 8.54
C ASN A 182 9.54 7.44 7.18
N SER A 183 8.57 8.34 7.11
CA SER A 183 8.32 9.12 5.89
C SER A 183 9.51 9.96 5.47
N ASP A 184 10.32 10.44 6.42
CA ASP A 184 11.46 11.30 6.11
C ASP A 184 12.57 10.51 5.42
N ILE A 185 12.81 9.27 5.86
CA ILE A 185 13.72 8.36 5.17
C ILE A 185 13.19 7.98 3.78
N ILE A 186 11.89 7.69 3.64
CA ILE A 186 11.29 7.41 2.32
C ILE A 186 11.47 8.60 1.38
N LYS A 187 11.16 9.81 1.85
CA LYS A 187 11.31 11.05 1.07
C LYS A 187 12.76 11.31 0.70
N ALA A 188 13.71 11.06 1.61
CA ALA A 188 15.14 11.17 1.34
C ALA A 188 15.58 10.19 0.23
N ILE A 189 15.17 8.92 0.33
CA ILE A 189 15.48 7.89 -0.68
C ILE A 189 14.92 8.29 -2.05
N LEU A 190 13.64 8.68 -2.12
CA LEU A 190 13.01 9.10 -3.37
C LEU A 190 13.65 10.39 -3.92
N THR A 191 14.07 11.31 -3.06
CA THR A 191 14.81 12.51 -3.46
C THR A 191 16.14 12.13 -4.12
N TYR A 192 16.88 11.16 -3.55
CA TYR A 192 18.10 10.66 -4.18
C TYR A 192 17.83 10.02 -5.56
N ILE A 193 16.69 9.33 -5.71
CA ILE A 193 16.28 8.77 -6.99
C ILE A 193 15.89 9.87 -7.99
N CYS A 194 15.30 11.00 -7.54
CA CYS A 194 15.13 12.18 -8.39
C CYS A 194 16.49 12.71 -8.87
N ASP A 195 17.49 12.85 -8.00
CA ASP A 195 18.85 13.28 -8.39
C ASP A 195 19.46 12.33 -9.44
N MET A 196 19.22 11.01 -9.31
CA MET A 196 19.62 10.03 -10.32
C MET A 196 18.92 10.25 -11.66
N LYS A 197 17.64 10.63 -11.64
CA LYS A 197 16.86 10.92 -12.84
C LYS A 197 17.34 12.18 -13.55
N GLU A 198 17.62 13.24 -12.80
CA GLU A 198 18.18 14.49 -13.34
C GLU A 198 19.56 14.29 -13.99
N ARG A 199 20.34 13.33 -13.49
CA ARG A 199 21.66 12.97 -14.02
C ARG A 199 21.61 11.87 -15.10
N GLU A 200 20.42 11.53 -15.60
CA GLU A 200 20.20 10.47 -16.60
C GLU A 200 20.70 9.08 -16.16
N LYS A 201 20.83 8.85 -14.86
CA LYS A 201 21.24 7.57 -14.26
C LYS A 201 20.06 6.76 -13.70
N PHE A 202 18.82 7.23 -13.87
CA PHE A 202 17.64 6.48 -13.43
C PHE A 202 17.42 5.24 -14.30
N SER A 203 17.53 4.07 -13.69
CA SER A 203 17.20 2.79 -14.30
C SER A 203 16.84 1.76 -13.24
N ARG A 204 16.14 0.69 -13.64
CA ARG A 204 15.81 -0.43 -12.75
C ARG A 204 17.03 -1.05 -12.08
N ARG A 205 18.15 -1.13 -12.80
CA ARG A 205 19.42 -1.60 -12.24
C ARG A 205 19.92 -0.64 -11.17
N ASN A 206 19.97 0.65 -11.48
CA ASN A 206 20.64 1.63 -10.65
C ASN A 206 19.88 1.93 -9.34
N TYR A 207 18.55 2.10 -9.39
CA TYR A 207 17.80 2.30 -8.14
C TYR A 207 17.83 1.04 -7.26
N ARG A 208 17.93 -0.16 -7.84
CA ARG A 208 18.09 -1.39 -7.04
C ARG A 208 19.44 -1.48 -6.35
N VAL A 209 20.51 -1.04 -7.00
CA VAL A 209 21.83 -0.92 -6.35
C VAL A 209 21.74 0.04 -5.16
N LEU A 210 21.10 1.19 -5.35
CA LEU A 210 20.81 2.14 -4.26
C LEU A 210 20.04 1.49 -3.10
N LEU A 211 18.91 0.83 -3.38
CA LEU A 211 18.06 0.23 -2.33
C LEU A 211 18.75 -0.96 -1.65
N LYS A 212 19.61 -1.69 -2.36
CA LYS A 212 20.46 -2.74 -1.77
C LYS A 212 21.47 -2.13 -0.79
N GLU A 213 22.07 -1.00 -1.15
CA GLU A 213 23.01 -0.31 -0.28
C GLU A 213 22.33 0.26 0.98
N ILE A 214 21.15 0.86 0.83
CA ILE A 214 20.32 1.31 1.96
C ILE A 214 19.98 0.13 2.88
N THR A 215 19.62 -1.02 2.32
CA THR A 215 19.35 -2.22 3.10
C THR A 215 20.59 -2.70 3.85
N ARG A 216 21.77 -2.64 3.21
CA ARG A 216 23.05 -2.95 3.85
C ARG A 216 23.34 -2.00 5.03
N LEU A 217 23.17 -0.69 4.83
CA LEU A 217 23.34 0.32 5.88
C LEU A 217 22.38 0.12 7.04
N SER A 218 21.12 -0.24 6.76
CA SER A 218 20.10 -0.52 7.77
C SER A 218 20.44 -1.71 8.67
N GLY A 219 21.35 -2.59 8.24
CA GLY A 219 21.84 -3.72 9.04
C GLY A 219 22.90 -3.35 10.07
N VAL A 220 23.51 -2.17 9.94
CA VAL A 220 24.61 -1.71 10.81
C VAL A 220 24.33 -0.38 11.52
N ILE A 221 23.35 0.39 11.03
CA ILE A 221 22.93 1.68 11.58
C ILE A 221 21.40 1.68 11.71
N VAL A 222 20.89 2.33 12.75
CA VAL A 222 19.45 2.63 12.86
C VAL A 222 19.11 3.73 11.87
N ILE A 223 18.78 3.34 10.64
CA ILE A 223 18.62 4.26 9.52
C ILE A 223 17.56 5.34 9.78
N ASP A 224 16.54 5.02 10.59
CA ASP A 224 15.48 5.94 10.99
C ASP A 224 15.96 7.17 11.80
N THR A 225 17.20 7.15 12.29
CA THR A 225 17.81 8.28 13.03
C THR A 225 18.56 9.25 12.13
N LEU A 226 18.75 8.90 10.85
CA LEU A 226 19.56 9.72 9.94
C LEU A 226 18.77 10.90 9.39
N SER A 227 19.43 12.05 9.30
CA SER A 227 18.94 13.13 8.45
C SER A 227 19.11 12.77 6.98
N GLN A 228 18.37 13.43 6.09
CA GLN A 228 18.57 13.30 4.65
C GLN A 228 20.02 13.57 4.23
N LYS A 229 20.65 14.60 4.83
CA LYS A 229 22.02 14.98 4.54
C LYS A 229 23.00 13.87 4.92
N ASP A 230 22.80 13.23 6.07
CA ASP A 230 23.67 12.16 6.56
C ASP A 230 23.50 10.90 5.71
N LEU A 231 22.26 10.53 5.37
CA LEU A 231 21.99 9.43 4.45
C LEU A 231 22.69 9.65 3.10
N PHE A 232 22.59 10.84 2.52
CA PHE A 232 23.24 11.16 1.24
C PHE A 232 24.76 11.10 1.35
N THR A 233 25.31 11.53 2.49
CA THR A 233 26.75 11.49 2.74
C THR A 233 27.25 10.04 2.81
N LEU A 234 26.54 9.17 3.53
CA LEU A 234 26.86 7.74 3.59
C LEU A 234 26.74 7.06 2.22
N LEU A 235 25.70 7.36 1.45
CA LEU A 235 25.50 6.78 0.12
C LEU A 235 26.61 7.18 -0.87
N ARG A 236 27.12 8.41 -0.79
CA ARG A 236 28.25 8.88 -1.61
C ARG A 236 29.59 8.26 -1.24
N GLN A 237 29.71 7.66 -0.06
CA GLN A 237 30.91 6.90 0.33
C GLN A 237 30.91 5.48 -0.25
N SER A 238 29.75 5.01 -0.74
CA SER A 238 29.63 3.67 -1.32
C SER A 238 30.25 3.59 -2.71
N GLU A 239 31.23 2.71 -2.89
CA GLU A 239 31.86 2.47 -4.18
C GLU A 239 30.85 2.02 -5.24
N GLU A 240 29.88 1.17 -4.87
CA GLU A 240 28.85 0.67 -5.77
C GLU A 240 27.93 1.79 -6.26
N ILE A 241 27.61 2.76 -5.39
CA ILE A 241 26.82 3.94 -5.77
C ILE A 241 27.64 4.86 -6.64
N ASN A 242 28.91 5.10 -6.31
CA ASN A 242 29.77 5.97 -7.10
C ASN A 242 29.95 5.45 -8.54
N LYS A 243 30.06 4.13 -8.74
CA LYS A 243 30.11 3.50 -10.08
C LYS A 243 28.91 3.81 -10.96
N ILE A 244 27.76 4.20 -10.40
CA ILE A 244 26.57 4.60 -11.18
C ILE A 244 26.76 5.97 -11.83
N PHE A 245 27.48 6.88 -11.15
CA PHE A 245 27.61 8.29 -11.55
C PHE A 245 28.87 8.59 -12.35
N VAL A 246 29.83 7.66 -12.41
CA VAL A 246 30.90 7.64 -13.42
C VAL A 246 30.29 7.39 -14.80
#